data_AF-A3MTM5-F1
#
_entry.id   AF-A3MTM5-F1
#
_cell.length_a   1.000
_cell.length_b   1.000
_cell.length_c   1.000
_cell.angle_alpha   90.00
_cell.angle_beta   90.00
_cell.angle_gamma   90.00
#
_symmetry.space_group_name_H-M   'P 1'
#
loop_
_entity.id
_entity.type
_entity.pdbx_description
1 polymer ?
#
loop_
_entity_poly.entity_id
_entity_poly.type
_entity_poly.pdbx_seq_one_letter_code
_entity_poly.pdbx_strand_id
1 'polypeptide(L)'
;MNTNNNKLRIHITIYSSTLNSDMIMLKSKKSSIIKNIPSQRKNVYLSKLKNTKKVIRVKIVNIYGRRIEIDKEVYKSGWLVFPRHRYAAGVVLFGKFGIVSAPSLPSTSALFVPLDLPIIHLLDVVVDDFY
;
A
#
# COMPACT_ATOMS: atom_id res chain seq x y z
N MET A 1 -5.95 29.64 4.65
CA MET A 1 -4.99 28.87 3.81
C MET A 1 -5.71 27.64 3.28
N ASN A 2 -5.84 27.51 1.96
CA ASN A 2 -6.63 26.49 1.26
C ASN A 2 -6.11 25.06 1.51
N THR A 3 -6.80 24.29 2.34
CA THR A 3 -6.71 22.83 2.38
C THR A 3 -7.43 22.25 1.17
N ASN A 4 -6.77 22.27 0.01
CA ASN A 4 -7.22 21.50 -1.15
C ASN A 4 -7.18 20.00 -0.79
N ASN A 5 -8.31 19.50 -0.29
CA ASN A 5 -8.65 18.11 -0.20
C ASN A 5 -8.64 17.51 -1.61
N ASN A 6 -7.47 17.12 -2.09
CA ASN A 6 -7.32 16.25 -3.26
C ASN A 6 -7.91 14.89 -2.90
N LYS A 7 -9.25 14.77 -2.96
CA LYS A 7 -9.93 13.48 -2.90
C LYS A 7 -9.47 12.67 -4.10
N LEU A 8 -8.69 11.63 -3.84
CA LEU A 8 -8.28 10.64 -4.84
C LEU A 8 -9.55 9.99 -5.39
N ARG A 9 -9.99 10.39 -6.59
CA ARG A 9 -11.08 9.73 -7.30
C ARG A 9 -10.53 8.49 -7.98
N ILE A 10 -11.05 7.33 -7.59
CA ILE A 10 -10.67 6.04 -8.16
C ILE A 10 -11.87 5.49 -8.89
N HIS A 11 -11.66 5.19 -10.18
CA HIS A 11 -12.62 4.44 -10.96
C HIS A 11 -12.32 2.95 -10.81
N ILE A 12 -13.33 2.16 -10.47
CA ILE A 12 -13.21 0.71 -10.29
C ILE A 12 -13.98 0.05 -11.42
N THR A 13 -13.27 -0.70 -12.27
CA THR A 13 -13.89 -1.52 -13.32
C THR A 13 -13.70 -2.99 -12.97
N ILE A 14 -14.76 -3.77 -13.09
CA ILE A 14 -14.75 -5.20 -12.78
C ILE A 14 -15.07 -5.95 -14.06
N TYR A 15 -14.13 -6.79 -14.48
CA TYR A 15 -14.32 -7.71 -15.59
C TYR A 15 -14.55 -9.09 -14.99
N SER A 16 -15.79 -9.55 -15.05
CA SER A 16 -16.15 -10.91 -14.61
C SER A 16 -15.86 -11.87 -15.76
N SER A 17 -15.12 -12.94 -15.49
CA SER A 17 -14.90 -14.03 -16.45
C SER A 17 -15.87 -15.17 -16.17
N THR A 18 -16.07 -16.06 -17.14
CA THR A 18 -16.69 -17.37 -16.93
C THR A 18 -15.77 -18.32 -16.15
N LEU A 19 -14.47 -18.02 -16.13
CA LEU A 19 -13.51 -18.64 -15.21
C LEU A 19 -13.75 -18.09 -13.81
N ASN A 20 -13.55 -18.89 -12.76
CA ASN A 20 -13.76 -18.56 -11.33
C ASN A 20 -12.84 -17.44 -10.76
N SER A 21 -12.39 -16.52 -11.61
CA SER A 21 -11.57 -15.36 -11.32
C SER A 21 -12.18 -14.10 -11.93
N ASP A 22 -12.32 -13.07 -11.11
CA ASP A 22 -12.67 -11.73 -11.56
C ASP A 22 -11.41 -10.88 -11.65
N MET A 23 -11.32 -10.06 -12.69
CA MET A 23 -10.26 -9.07 -12.84
C MET A 23 -10.80 -7.71 -12.38
N ILE A 24 -10.17 -7.13 -11.36
CA ILE A 24 -10.51 -5.81 -10.85
C ILE A 24 -9.43 -4.83 -11.30
N MET A 25 -9.84 -3.80 -12.04
CA MET A 25 -9.00 -2.67 -12.42
C MET A 25 -9.34 -1.47 -11.54
N LEU A 26 -8.34 -0.97 -10.81
CA LEU A 26 -8.40 0.29 -10.07
C LEU A 26 -7.66 1.34 -10.89
N LYS A 27 -8.35 2.41 -11.31
CA LYS A 27 -7.80 3.46 -12.15
C LYS A 27 -7.87 4.81 -11.45
N SER A 28 -6.74 5.50 -11.34
CA SER A 28 -6.64 6.91 -10.97
C SER A 28 -6.52 7.78 -12.23
N LYS A 29 -6.32 9.10 -12.06
CA LYS A 29 -6.02 9.99 -13.19
C LYS A 29 -4.70 9.64 -13.89
N LYS A 30 -3.72 9.07 -13.18
CA LYS A 30 -2.34 8.90 -13.66
C LYS A 30 -1.89 7.44 -13.78
N SER A 31 -2.50 6.51 -13.06
CA SER A 31 -2.10 5.09 -13.07
C SER A 31 -3.31 4.15 -12.98
N SER A 32 -3.08 2.89 -13.35
CA SER A 32 -4.03 1.80 -13.15
C SER A 32 -3.33 0.59 -12.57
N ILE A 33 -3.99 -0.07 -11.62
CA ILE A 33 -3.54 -1.34 -11.04
C ILE A 33 -4.60 -2.38 -11.37
N ILE A 34 -4.15 -3.53 -11.87
CA ILE A 34 -5.01 -4.67 -12.18
C ILE A 34 -4.73 -5.76 -11.16
N LYS A 35 -5.79 -6.34 -10.58
CA LYS A 35 -5.69 -7.47 -9.67
C LYS A 35 -6.66 -8.56 -10.08
N ASN A 36 -6.13 -9.75 -10.31
CA ASN A 36 -6.93 -10.96 -10.46
C ASN A 36 -7.24 -11.52 -9.08
N ILE A 37 -8.52 -11.80 -8.83
CA ILE A 37 -8.98 -12.39 -7.58
C ILE A 37 -10.00 -13.49 -7.87
N PRO A 38 -10.13 -14.51 -6.99
CA PRO A 38 -11.22 -15.47 -7.10
C PRO A 38 -12.58 -14.76 -7.01
N SER A 39 -13.53 -15.09 -7.88
CA SER A 39 -14.83 -14.40 -7.96
C SER A 39 -15.59 -14.42 -6.63
N GLN A 40 -15.49 -15.53 -5.89
CA GLN A 40 -16.05 -15.66 -4.52
C GLN A 40 -15.49 -14.64 -3.51
N ARG A 41 -14.29 -14.10 -3.72
CA ARG A 41 -13.65 -13.10 -2.84
C ARG A 41 -13.89 -11.65 -3.29
N LYS A 42 -14.57 -11.41 -4.42
CA LYS A 42 -14.82 -10.07 -4.97
C LYS A 42 -15.45 -9.12 -3.97
N ASN A 43 -16.57 -9.52 -3.36
CA ASN A 43 -17.29 -8.64 -2.44
C ASN A 43 -16.45 -8.31 -1.19
N VAL A 44 -15.64 -9.26 -0.71
CA VAL A 44 -14.69 -9.04 0.39
C VAL A 44 -13.59 -8.06 -0.01
N TYR A 45 -13.07 -8.16 -1.23
CA TYR A 45 -12.07 -7.22 -1.73
C TYR A 45 -12.65 -5.80 -1.85
N LEU A 46 -13.84 -5.66 -2.43
CA LEU A 46 -14.53 -4.37 -2.58
C LEU A 46 -14.90 -3.72 -1.24
N SER A 47 -15.30 -4.51 -0.24
CA SER A 47 -15.59 -3.99 1.09
C SER A 47 -14.32 -3.49 1.79
N LYS A 48 -13.20 -4.20 1.61
CA LYS A 48 -11.89 -3.75 2.11
C LYS A 48 -11.42 -2.45 1.45
N LEU A 49 -11.70 -2.21 0.16
CA LEU A 49 -11.38 -0.93 -0.52
C LEU A 49 -12.02 0.28 0.18
N LYS A 50 -13.20 0.08 0.78
CA LYS A 50 -13.90 1.13 1.53
C LYS A 50 -13.36 1.31 2.95
N ASN A 51 -12.60 0.34 3.48
CA ASN A 51 -12.15 0.32 4.87
C ASN A 51 -10.65 0.61 4.99
N THR A 52 -10.28 1.87 4.79
CA THR A 52 -8.90 2.39 4.87
C THR A 52 -8.41 2.65 6.30
N LYS A 53 -9.22 2.35 7.33
CA LYS A 53 -8.95 2.67 8.75
C LYS A 53 -7.74 1.93 9.36
N LYS A 54 -7.12 0.99 8.65
CA LYS A 54 -6.03 0.15 9.16
C LYS A 54 -4.62 0.57 8.71
N VAL A 55 -4.50 1.71 8.03
CA VAL A 55 -3.19 2.28 7.67
C VAL A 55 -2.59 2.98 8.88
N ILE A 56 -1.35 2.65 9.22
CA ILE A 56 -0.67 3.16 10.42
C ILE A 56 0.40 4.15 9.98
N ARG A 57 0.45 5.33 10.61
CA ARG A 57 1.57 6.25 10.40
C ARG A 57 2.74 5.86 11.31
N VAL A 58 3.89 5.61 10.69
CA VAL A 58 5.16 5.28 11.34
C VAL A 58 6.23 6.29 10.95
N LYS A 59 7.14 6.60 11.87
CA LYS A 59 8.33 7.42 11.62
C LYS A 59 9.55 6.51 11.59
N ILE A 60 10.36 6.63 10.55
CA ILE A 60 11.66 5.95 10.49
C ILE A 60 12.62 6.69 11.42
N VAL A 61 13.16 5.97 12.40
CA VAL A 61 14.11 6.46 13.39
C VAL A 61 15.53 6.32 12.86
N ASN A 62 15.88 5.12 12.39
CA ASN A 62 17.20 4.81 11.84
C ASN A 62 17.10 3.90 10.60
N ILE A 63 18.11 4.00 9.73
CA ILE A 63 18.26 3.16 8.53
C ILE A 63 19.67 2.56 8.54
N TYR A 64 19.74 1.23 8.48
CA TYR A 64 20.97 0.43 8.45
C TYR A 64 20.97 -0.43 7.18
N GLY A 65 21.24 0.19 6.03
CA GLY A 65 21.05 -0.44 4.72
C GLY A 65 19.59 -0.86 4.53
N ARG A 66 19.33 -2.16 4.36
CA ARG A 66 17.97 -2.71 4.24
C ARG A 66 17.24 -2.89 5.57
N ARG A 67 17.89 -2.68 6.70
CA ARG A 67 17.23 -2.73 8.01
C ARG A 67 16.78 -1.34 8.42
N ILE A 68 15.62 -1.25 9.03
CA ILE A 68 15.08 0.01 9.56
C ILE A 68 14.63 -0.15 11.00
N GLU A 69 14.63 0.97 11.71
CA GLU A 69 14.00 1.12 13.01
C GLU A 69 12.86 2.15 12.89
N ILE A 70 11.71 1.84 13.49
CA ILE A 70 10.52 2.70 13.50
C ILE A 70 10.11 3.08 14.93
N ASP A 71 9.38 4.18 15.05
CA ASP A 71 8.95 4.75 16.33
C ASP A 71 7.91 3.92 17.10
N LYS A 72 7.32 2.90 16.45
CA LYS A 72 6.21 2.10 16.99
C LYS A 72 6.42 0.62 16.73
N GLU A 73 5.79 -0.20 17.57
CA GLU A 73 5.82 -1.64 17.38
C GLU A 73 4.76 -2.10 16.37
N VAL A 74 5.23 -2.82 15.35
CA VAL A 74 4.38 -3.44 14.32
C VAL A 74 4.92 -4.83 14.01
N TYR A 75 4.04 -5.83 14.00
CA TYR A 75 4.39 -7.23 13.73
C TYR A 75 3.66 -7.72 12.47
N LYS A 76 4.03 -7.18 11.31
CA LYS A 76 3.34 -7.48 10.04
C LYS A 76 4.16 -7.12 8.81
N SER A 77 3.88 -7.80 7.71
CA SER A 77 4.38 -7.44 6.38
C SER A 77 3.43 -6.49 5.66
N GLY A 78 3.98 -5.67 4.78
CA GLY A 78 3.23 -4.66 4.03
C GLY A 78 4.13 -3.76 3.21
N TRP A 79 3.69 -2.53 3.01
CA TRP A 79 4.44 -1.48 2.35
C TRP A 79 4.57 -0.25 3.24
N LEU A 80 5.75 0.38 3.21
CA LEU A 80 5.94 1.75 3.65
C LEU A 80 5.68 2.68 2.48
N VAL A 81 4.54 3.35 2.50
CA VAL A 81 4.17 4.33 1.47
C VAL A 81 4.62 5.72 1.90
N PHE A 82 5.32 6.40 1.02
CA PHE A 82 5.83 7.77 1.17
C PHE A 82 5.11 8.69 0.17
N PRO A 83 3.91 9.21 0.49
CA PRO A 83 3.08 9.92 -0.48
C PRO A 83 3.76 11.14 -1.13
N ARG A 84 4.58 11.87 -0.36
CA ARG A 84 5.33 13.04 -0.85
C ARG A 84 6.38 12.66 -1.90
N HIS A 85 6.95 11.47 -1.79
CA HIS A 85 7.97 10.96 -2.69
C HIS A 85 7.38 10.09 -3.81
N ARG A 86 6.06 9.89 -3.81
CA ARG A 86 5.36 8.96 -4.72
C ARG A 86 6.04 7.60 -4.78
N TYR A 87 6.40 7.08 -3.62
CA TYR A 87 7.22 5.88 -3.49
C TYR A 87 6.63 4.94 -2.44
N ALA A 88 6.74 3.64 -2.66
CA ALA A 88 6.41 2.61 -1.68
C ALA A 88 7.48 1.52 -1.67
N ALA A 89 7.94 1.16 -0.48
CA ALA A 89 8.88 0.06 -0.27
C ALA A 89 8.19 -1.09 0.45
N GLY A 90 8.35 -2.32 -0.04
CA GLY A 90 7.99 -3.53 0.68
C GLY A 90 8.74 -3.60 2.01
N VAL A 91 8.04 -3.99 3.08
CA VAL A 91 8.62 -4.09 4.42
C VAL A 91 8.07 -5.31 5.16
N VAL A 92 8.93 -5.92 5.98
CA VAL A 92 8.53 -6.86 7.04
C VAL A 92 8.96 -6.26 8.37
N LEU A 93 7.99 -5.93 9.23
CA LEU A 93 8.21 -5.35 10.56
C LEU A 93 8.03 -6.43 11.64
N PHE A 94 8.94 -6.43 12.62
CA PHE A 94 8.93 -7.25 13.81
C PHE A 94 9.30 -6.37 15.02
N GLY A 95 8.28 -5.90 15.73
CA GLY A 95 8.44 -4.91 16.80
C GLY A 95 8.81 -3.56 16.22
N LYS A 96 9.87 -2.94 16.76
CA LYS A 96 10.38 -1.64 16.27
C LYS A 96 11.31 -1.76 15.07
N PHE A 97 11.69 -2.97 14.68
CA PHE A 97 12.66 -3.19 13.60
C PHE A 97 11.99 -3.83 12.40
N GLY A 98 12.60 -3.66 11.23
CA GLY A 98 12.17 -4.38 10.04
C GLY A 98 13.19 -4.41 8.93
N ILE A 99 12.86 -5.17 7.88
CA ILE A 99 13.64 -5.29 6.66
C ILE A 99 12.82 -4.72 5.51
N VAL A 100 13.44 -3.88 4.69
CA VAL A 100 12.86 -3.28 3.49
C VAL A 100 13.47 -3.82 2.19
N SER A 101 12.69 -3.75 1.11
CA SER A 101 13.11 -4.16 -0.23
C SER A 101 14.21 -3.26 -0.81
N ALA A 102 14.19 -1.97 -0.46
CA ALA A 102 15.12 -0.98 -0.99
C ALA A 102 16.25 -0.63 0.00
N PRO A 103 17.49 -0.40 -0.47
CA PRO A 103 18.63 -0.06 0.38
C PRO A 103 18.60 1.38 0.92
N SER A 104 17.76 2.24 0.33
CA SER A 104 17.62 3.64 0.72
C SER A 104 16.14 4.02 0.78
N LEU A 105 15.73 4.68 1.85
CA LEU A 105 14.37 5.18 2.04
C LEU A 105 14.40 6.67 2.40
N PRO A 106 13.31 7.41 2.14
CA PRO A 106 13.14 8.72 2.76
C PRO A 106 13.12 8.62 4.28
N SER A 107 14.04 9.27 4.98
CA SER A 107 14.11 9.32 6.47
C SER A 107 13.01 10.21 7.07
N THR A 108 11.76 9.87 6.80
CA THR A 108 10.58 10.66 7.17
C THR A 108 9.45 9.75 7.69
N SER A 109 8.25 10.32 7.89
CA SER A 109 7.07 9.53 8.21
C SER A 109 6.52 8.81 6.98
N ALA A 110 6.32 7.51 7.11
CA ALA A 110 5.66 6.65 6.14
C ALA A 110 4.26 6.24 6.61
N LEU A 111 3.42 5.86 5.66
CA LEU A 111 2.19 5.14 5.91
C LEU A 111 2.47 3.65 5.76
N PHE A 112 2.41 2.90 6.85
CA PHE A 112 2.44 1.45 6.81
C PHE A 112 1.09 0.90 6.35
N VAL A 113 1.11 0.18 5.24
CA VAL A 113 -0.05 -0.47 4.61
C VAL A 113 0.16 -1.98 4.65
N PRO A 114 -0.53 -2.70 5.54
CA PRO A 114 -0.49 -4.16 5.61
C PRO A 114 -0.84 -4.87 4.28
N LEU A 115 -0.23 -6.02 4.00
CA LEU A 115 -0.52 -6.82 2.78
C LEU A 115 -1.99 -7.27 2.67
N ASP A 116 -2.70 -7.44 3.79
CA ASP A 116 -4.10 -7.85 3.82
C ASP A 116 -5.08 -6.72 3.49
N LEU A 117 -4.57 -5.49 3.34
CA LEU A 117 -5.31 -4.36 2.81
C LEU A 117 -5.23 -4.26 1.29
N PRO A 118 -6.23 -3.65 0.66
CA PRO A 118 -6.22 -3.44 -0.77
C PRO A 118 -5.08 -2.49 -1.17
N ILE A 119 -4.56 -2.76 -2.37
CA ILE A 119 -3.42 -2.09 -3.00
C ILE A 119 -3.73 -0.61 -3.39
N ILE A 120 -4.88 -0.07 -2.97
CA ILE A 120 -5.34 1.27 -3.33
C ILE A 120 -4.34 2.37 -2.95
N HIS A 121 -3.58 2.16 -1.87
CA HIS A 121 -2.53 3.07 -1.40
C HIS A 121 -1.26 3.01 -2.23
N LEU A 122 -1.12 2.02 -3.11
CA LEU A 122 -0.03 1.91 -4.07
C LEU A 122 -0.39 2.54 -5.43
N LEU A 123 -1.59 3.11 -5.59
CA LEU A 123 -1.91 3.90 -6.78
C LEU A 123 -1.05 5.16 -6.81
N ASP A 124 -0.54 5.49 -7.99
CA ASP A 124 0.28 6.68 -8.26
C ASP A 124 1.64 6.77 -7.55
N VAL A 125 2.13 5.64 -7.00
CA VAL A 125 3.48 5.51 -6.43
C VAL A 125 4.31 4.47 -7.18
N VAL A 126 5.62 4.67 -7.21
CA VAL A 126 6.61 3.67 -7.64
C VAL A 126 6.77 2.66 -6.53
N VAL A 127 6.63 1.37 -6.83
CA VAL A 127 6.69 0.28 -5.85
C VAL A 127 7.99 -0.50 -6.06
N ASP A 128 8.83 -0.52 -5.02
CA ASP A 128 9.90 -1.52 -4.87
C ASP A 128 9.40 -2.54 -3.84
N ASP A 129 9.05 -3.75 -4.22
CA ASP A 129 8.67 -4.79 -3.25
C ASP A 129 9.61 -6.00 -3.31
N PHE A 130 9.29 -7.02 -2.52
CA PHE A 130 10.07 -8.26 -2.47
C PHE A 130 9.62 -9.29 -3.52
N TYR A 131 8.62 -8.99 -4.34
CA TYR A 131 7.88 -9.94 -5.19
C TYR A 131 7.91 -9.54 -6.67
#